data_AF-A0A951XK19-F1
#
_entry.id   AF-A0A951XK19-F1
#
_cell.length_a   1.000
_cell.length_b   1.000
_cell.length_c   1.000
_cell.angle_alpha   90.00
_cell.angle_beta   90.00
_cell.angle_gamma   90.00
#
_symmetry.space_group_name_H-M   'P 1'
#
loop_
_entity.id
_entity.type
_entity.pdbx_description
1 polymer ?
#
loop_
_entity_poly.entity_id
_entity_poly.type
_entity_poly.pdbx_seq_one_letter_code
_entity_poly.pdbx_strand_id
1 'polypeptide(L)' 'MSLAQRIAAARKKLGISQSEAAQKWGLSVRTLQNWEIGHRQPRGFARAQLEILLAEILDYDGRSSKRRL' A
#
# COMPACT_ATOMS: atom_id res chain seq x y z
N MET A 1 8.26 -3.63 10.51
CA MET A 1 6.79 -3.69 10.28
C MET A 1 6.48 -4.80 9.29
N SER A 2 5.37 -5.52 9.48
CA SER A 2 4.87 -6.50 8.50
C SER A 2 4.28 -5.81 7.25
N LEU A 3 4.10 -6.56 6.16
CA LEU A 3 3.45 -6.02 4.96
C LEU A 3 2.03 -5.53 5.25
N ALA A 4 1.27 -6.27 6.06
CA ALA A 4 -0.06 -5.88 6.52
C ALA A 4 -0.05 -4.53 7.27
N GLN A 5 0.92 -4.35 8.18
CA GLN A 5 1.11 -3.08 8.89
C GLN A 5 1.48 -1.93 7.95
N ARG A 6 2.33 -2.19 6.95
CA ARG A 6 2.72 -1.18 5.95
C ARG A 6 1.55 -0.74 5.08
N ILE A 7 0.69 -1.67 4.67
CA ILE A 7 -0.55 -1.36 3.94
C ILE A 7 -1.44 -0.42 4.77
N ALA A 8 -1.71 -0.80 6.02
CA ALA A 8 -2.53 0.02 6.91
C ALA A 8 -1.87 1.38 7.20
N ALA A 9 -0.54 1.43 7.36
CA ALA A 9 0.19 2.67 7.59
C ALA A 9 0.14 3.60 6.36
N ALA A 10 0.31 3.07 5.15
CA ALA A 10 0.23 3.85 3.92
C ALA A 10 -1.16 4.46 3.75
N ARG A 11 -2.20 3.65 3.96
CA ARG A 11 -3.59 4.13 3.92
C ARG A 11 -3.86 5.23 4.94
N LYS A 12 -3.41 5.04 6.19
CA LYS A 12 -3.55 6.05 7.25
C LYS A 12 -2.77 7.32 6.95
N LYS A 13 -1.57 7.21 6.38
CA LYS A 13 -0.76 8.37 5.94
C LYS A 13 -1.47 9.19 4.86
N LEU A 14 -2.20 8.53 3.97
CA LEU A 14 -3.02 9.18 2.96
C LEU A 14 -4.36 9.72 3.50
N GLY A 15 -4.74 9.40 4.74
CA GLY A 15 -5.99 9.84 5.35
C GLY A 15 -7.26 9.22 4.74
N ILE A 16 -7.14 8.05 4.09
CA ILE A 16 -8.26 7.43 3.37
C ILE A 16 -8.81 6.16 4.04
N SER A 17 -10.07 5.85 3.75
CA SER A 17 -10.75 4.62 4.15
C SER A 17 -10.27 3.39 3.37
N GLN A 18 -10.64 2.19 3.82
CA GLN A 18 -10.30 0.95 3.10
C GLN A 18 -10.96 0.90 1.72
N SER A 19 -12.19 1.42 1.56
CA SER A 19 -12.88 1.47 0.28
C SER A 19 -12.19 2.41 -0.71
N GLU A 20 -11.78 3.59 -0.27
CA GLU A 20 -11.05 4.55 -1.11
C GLU A 20 -9.66 4.01 -1.51
N ALA A 21 -8.93 3.38 -0.58
CA ALA A 21 -7.65 2.76 -0.89
C ALA A 21 -7.81 1.61 -1.90
N ALA A 22 -8.82 0.76 -1.70
CA ALA A 22 -9.09 -0.35 -2.62
C ALA A 22 -9.41 0.16 -4.04
N GLN A 23 -10.23 1.20 -4.16
CA GLN A 23 -10.51 1.84 -5.45
C GLN A 23 -9.25 2.42 -6.08
N LYS A 24 -8.46 3.19 -5.31
CA LYS A 24 -7.23 3.82 -5.81
C LYS A 24 -6.16 2.81 -6.24
N TRP A 25 -6.09 1.66 -5.59
CA TRP A 25 -5.08 0.63 -5.85
C TRP A 25 -5.57 -0.49 -6.77
N GLY A 26 -6.77 -0.39 -7.32
CA GLY A 26 -7.34 -1.40 -8.21
C GLY A 26 -7.62 -2.74 -7.54
N LEU A 27 -7.98 -2.72 -6.25
CA LEU A 27 -8.27 -3.91 -5.44
C LEU A 27 -9.75 -3.94 -5.05
N SER A 28 -10.25 -5.14 -4.75
CA SER A 28 -11.51 -5.24 -4.00
C SER A 28 -11.29 -4.84 -2.54
N VAL A 29 -12.31 -4.24 -1.89
CA VAL A 29 -12.27 -3.91 -0.46
C VAL A 29 -11.95 -5.16 0.38
N ARG A 30 -12.53 -6.31 0.02
CA ARG A 30 -12.31 -7.60 0.68
C ARG A 30 -10.86 -8.06 0.58
N THR A 31 -10.20 -7.86 -0.57
CA THR A 31 -8.77 -8.17 -0.77
C THR A 31 -7.92 -7.32 0.16
N LEU A 32 -8.13 -6.01 0.16
CA LEU A 32 -7.39 -5.08 1.00
C LEU A 32 -7.56 -5.42 2.49
N GLN A 33 -8.80 -5.63 2.94
CA GLN A 33 -9.10 -6.00 4.32
C GLN A 33 -8.39 -7.30 4.73
N ASN A 34 -8.45 -8.34 3.89
CA ASN A 34 -7.75 -9.60 4.15
C ASN A 34 -6.23 -9.42 4.30
N TRP A 35 -5.64 -8.49 3.54
CA TRP A 35 -4.21 -8.19 3.63
C TRP A 35 -3.87 -7.35 4.86
N GLU A 36 -4.67 -6.33 5.20
CA GLU A 36 -4.45 -5.49 6.38
C GLU A 36 -4.56 -6.29 7.70
N ILE A 37 -5.46 -7.27 7.78
CA ILE A 37 -5.60 -8.12 8.99
C ILE A 37 -4.66 -9.34 8.97
N GLY A 38 -3.87 -9.52 7.92
CA GLY A 38 -2.93 -10.65 7.78
C GLY A 38 -3.58 -12.01 7.47
N HIS A 39 -4.88 -12.07 7.20
CA HIS A 39 -5.59 -13.32 6.85
C HIS A 39 -5.16 -13.87 5.47
N ARG A 40 -4.81 -12.99 4.53
CA ARG A 40 -4.16 -13.35 3.26
C ARG A 40 -2.94 -12.45 3.06
N GLN A 41 -2.05 -12.85 2.16
CA GLN A 41 -0.95 -12.01 1.73
C GLN A 41 -0.94 -11.91 0.20
N PRO A 42 -0.54 -10.74 -0.36
CA PRO A 42 -0.31 -10.62 -1.79
C PRO A 42 0.86 -11.52 -2.20
N ARG A 43 0.82 -12.02 -3.43
CA ARG A 43 1.82 -12.92 -4.01
C ARG A 43 2.18 -12.48 -5.42
N GLY A 44 3.33 -12.95 -5.91
CA GLY A 44 3.80 -12.71 -7.28
C GLY A 44 3.79 -11.23 -7.64
N PHE A 45 3.28 -10.92 -8.83
CA PHE A 45 3.25 -9.56 -9.38
C PHE A 45 2.51 -8.56 -8.48
N ALA A 46 1.37 -8.96 -7.91
CA ALA A 46 0.60 -8.08 -7.01
C ALA A 46 1.40 -7.69 -5.76
N ARG A 47 2.24 -8.60 -5.24
CA ARG A 47 3.13 -8.28 -4.12
C ARG A 47 4.20 -7.27 -4.55
N ALA A 48 4.86 -7.50 -5.69
CA ALA A 48 5.90 -6.60 -6.18
C ALA A 48 5.39 -5.19 -6.42
N GLN A 49 4.23 -5.05 -7.07
CA GLN A 49 3.58 -3.75 -7.30
C GLN A 49 3.21 -3.05 -5.99
N LEU A 50 2.65 -3.80 -5.04
CA LEU A 50 2.27 -3.24 -3.75
C LEU A 50 3.49 -2.78 -2.94
N GLU A 51 4.59 -3.53 -2.97
CA GLU A 51 5.84 -3.15 -2.28
C GLU A 51 6.39 -1.80 -2.77
N ILE A 52 6.39 -1.57 -4.09
CA ILE A 52 6.83 -0.30 -4.71
C ILE A 52 5.90 0.84 -4.29
N LEU A 53 4.59 0.66 -4.44
CA LEU A 53 3.58 1.64 -4.07
C LEU A 53 3.69 2.04 -2.58
N LEU A 54 3.88 1.06 -1.69
CA LEU A 54 4.02 1.33 -0.26
C LEU A 54 5.30 2.08 0.06
N ALA A 55 6.41 1.77 -0.62
CA ALA A 55 7.64 2.54 -0.46
C ALA A 55 7.43 4.00 -0.88
N GLU A 56 6.81 4.26 -2.04
CA GLU A 56 6.52 5.63 -2.50
C GLU A 56 5.64 6.42 -1.53
N ILE A 57 4.59 5.80 -0.97
CA ILE A 57 3.71 6.46 -0.01
C ILE A 57 4.44 6.70 1.32
N LEU A 58 5.13 5.70 1.85
CA LEU A 58 5.71 5.75 3.19
C LEU A 58 7.01 6.59 3.22
N ASP A 59 7.80 6.59 2.16
CA ASP A 59 9.07 7.33 2.04
C ASP A 59 8.87 8.82 1.66
N TYR A 60 7.64 9.30 1.55
CA TYR A 60 7.36 10.73 1.35
C TYR A 60 7.68 11.54 2.62
N ASP A 61 8.96 11.79 2.87
CA ASP A 61 9.56 12.96 3.54
C ASP A 61 10.16 13.81 2.42
N GLY A 62 9.36 14.67 1.77
CA GLY A 62 9.77 15.85 0.98
C GLY A 62 11.00 15.84 0.05
N ARG A 63 11.68 14.71 -0.18
CA ARG A 63 13.04 14.58 -0.73
C ARG A 63 13.10 13.41 -1.70
N SER A 64 12.29 13.46 -2.73
CA SER A 64 12.50 12.63 -3.93
C SER A 64 12.36 13.47 -5.19
N SER A 65 13.19 14.51 -5.27
CA SER A 65 13.46 15.26 -6.50
C SER A 65 14.59 14.65 -7.35
N LYS A 66 15.08 13.44 -7.05
CA LYS A 66 16.23 12.87 -7.76
C LYS A 66 16.04 11.40 -8.07
N ARG A 67 15.24 11.11 -9.09
CA ARG A 67 15.32 9.89 -9.94
C ARG A 67 14.36 10.04 -11.13
N ARG A 68 14.64 11.03 -11.97
CA ARG A 68 14.40 10.93 -13.41
C ARG A 68 15.69 11.43 -14.06
N LEU A 69 16.43 10.48 -14.63
CA LEU A 69 17.43 10.74 -15.66
C LEU A 69 16.73 11.31 -16.90
#